data_AF-A0A3G6YJW6-F1
#
_entry.id   AF-A0A3G6YJW6-F1
#
_cell.length_a   1.000
_cell.length_b   1.000
_cell.length_c   1.000
_cell.angle_alpha   90.00
_cell.angle_beta   90.00
_cell.angle_gamma   90.00
#
_symmetry.space_group_name_H-M   'P 1'
#
loop_
_entity.id
_entity.type
_entity.pdbx_description
1 polymer ?
#
loop_
_entity_poly.entity_id
_entity_poly.type
_entity_poly.pdbx_seq_one_letter_code
_entity_poly.pdbx_strand_id
1 'polypeptide(L)'
;MSVMPDSSRPQQAPQRVIKTRREYNIWVADESIEDYALRYAPTSVRKWSPWTVTNTAISTVSFLAMEAIGATMLWQYGFSNAVWAAIVVCTIIFLTSWPISYYAAKYNVDVDLLTRGAGFGYIGSTITSLIYASFTFILLAFEAAIMAMALELAFRHSASYWLLNFCLSDFAFSGQRHWFY
;
A
#
# COMPACT_ATOMS: atom_id res chain seq x y z
N MET A 1 46.77 65.59 -9.67
CA MET A 1 45.83 64.59 -10.19
C MET A 1 45.11 63.97 -8.99
N SER A 2 43.90 64.43 -8.70
CA SER A 2 43.08 64.00 -7.56
C SER A 2 42.26 62.77 -7.94
N VAL A 3 42.48 61.66 -7.24
CA VAL A 3 41.76 60.40 -7.47
C VAL A 3 40.33 60.53 -6.91
N MET A 4 39.32 60.42 -7.78
CA MET A 4 37.92 60.29 -7.40
C MET A 4 37.65 58.86 -6.88
N PRO A 5 36.91 58.67 -5.77
CA PRO A 5 36.45 57.34 -5.37
C PRO A 5 35.21 56.93 -6.19
N ASP A 6 35.26 55.75 -6.81
CA ASP A 6 34.15 55.12 -7.52
C ASP A 6 33.06 54.69 -6.52
N SER A 7 31.88 55.31 -6.62
CA SER A 7 30.74 55.13 -5.72
C SER A 7 29.57 54.40 -6.38
N SER A 8 29.83 53.39 -7.20
CA SER A 8 28.80 52.61 -7.90
C SER A 8 28.68 51.15 -7.42
N ARG A 9 28.52 50.91 -6.11
CA ARG A 9 28.00 49.62 -5.62
C ARG A 9 26.48 49.69 -5.50
N PRO A 10 25.70 48.91 -6.26
CA PRO A 10 24.26 48.87 -6.07
C PRO A 10 23.95 48.40 -4.64
N GLN A 11 23.28 49.26 -3.88
CA GLN A 11 22.75 48.93 -2.56
C GLN A 11 21.79 47.74 -2.70
N GLN A 12 22.19 46.56 -2.25
CA GLN A 12 21.29 45.43 -2.11
C GLN A 12 20.17 45.82 -1.15
N ALA A 13 18.97 45.97 -1.69
CA ALA A 13 17.78 46.20 -0.90
C ALA A 13 17.67 45.12 0.19
N PRO A 14 17.45 45.48 1.46
CA PRO A 14 17.30 44.50 2.52
C PRO A 14 16.10 43.63 2.18
N GLN A 15 16.34 42.36 1.81
CA GLN A 15 15.26 41.40 1.64
C GLN A 15 14.55 41.26 2.98
N ARG A 16 13.39 41.89 3.10
CA ARG A 16 12.49 41.74 4.23
C ARG A 16 11.92 40.33 4.17
N VAL A 17 12.63 39.38 4.77
CA VAL A 17 12.14 38.03 5.02
C VAL A 17 10.95 38.17 5.96
N ILE A 18 9.75 38.10 5.40
CA ILE A 18 8.49 38.09 6.14
C ILE A 18 8.51 36.84 7.03
N LYS A 19 8.71 37.03 8.34
CA LYS A 19 8.89 35.95 9.34
C LYS A 19 7.67 35.04 9.51
N THR A 20 6.54 35.34 8.88
CA THR A 20 5.33 34.50 8.94
C THR A 20 5.49 33.16 8.21
N ARG A 21 6.50 33.00 7.33
CA ARG A 21 6.77 31.71 6.66
C ARG A 21 7.69 30.76 7.45
N ARG A 22 8.15 31.16 8.64
CA ARG A 22 9.17 30.41 9.42
C ARG A 22 8.61 29.64 10.61
N GLU A 23 7.39 29.93 11.06
CA GLU A 23 6.79 29.25 12.23
C GLU A 23 6.08 27.93 11.89
N TYR A 24 5.84 27.64 10.60
CA TYR A 24 5.43 26.31 10.15
C TYR A 24 6.61 25.31 10.07
N ASN A 25 7.85 25.83 10.16
CA ASN A 25 9.06 25.10 9.81
C ASN A 25 9.73 24.37 10.99
N ILE A 26 9.17 24.44 12.20
CA ILE A 26 9.82 23.90 13.41
C ILE A 26 9.30 22.48 13.74
N TRP A 27 8.06 22.15 13.35
CA TRP A 27 7.51 20.80 13.48
C TRP A 27 7.85 19.87 12.29
N VAL A 28 8.43 20.43 11.22
CA VAL A 28 8.78 19.73 9.96
C VAL A 28 10.30 19.60 9.79
N ALA A 29 11.10 20.09 10.74
CA ALA A 29 12.56 20.17 10.61
C ALA A 29 13.30 19.10 11.42
N ASP A 30 12.90 17.83 11.29
CA ASP A 30 13.83 16.72 11.51
C ASP A 30 13.58 15.58 10.50
N GLU A 31 13.89 15.89 9.24
CA GLU A 31 13.80 15.00 8.08
C GLU A 31 15.14 14.23 7.96
N SER A 32 15.36 13.35 8.94
CA SER A 32 16.64 12.68 9.15
C SER A 32 17.02 11.72 7.98
N ILE A 33 18.00 12.18 7.22
CA ILE A 33 19.09 11.46 6.54
C ILE A 33 18.77 10.46 5.40
N GLU A 34 17.57 9.90 5.21
CA GLU A 34 17.25 9.06 4.02
C GLU A 34 15.77 9.10 3.58
N ASP A 35 15.07 10.22 3.73
CA ASP A 35 13.64 10.29 3.39
C ASP A 35 13.41 10.39 1.87
N TYR A 36 13.31 9.23 1.21
CA TYR A 36 12.93 9.09 -0.21
C TYR A 36 11.42 9.22 -0.46
N ALA A 37 10.59 9.32 0.59
CA ALA A 37 9.15 9.55 0.43
C ALA A 37 8.84 11.03 0.10
N LEU A 38 9.75 11.94 0.46
CA LEU A 38 9.59 13.39 0.25
C LEU A 38 10.50 13.96 -0.85
N ARG A 39 11.40 13.16 -1.43
CA ARG A 39 12.38 13.58 -2.45
C ARG A 39 12.31 12.69 -3.70
N TYR A 40 12.80 13.19 -4.83
CA TYR A 40 12.94 12.38 -6.05
C TYR A 40 13.85 11.17 -5.78
N ALA A 41 13.45 9.98 -6.23
CA ALA A 41 14.25 8.79 -6.04
C ALA A 41 15.57 8.90 -6.82
N PRO A 42 16.76 8.83 -6.19
CA PRO A 42 18.02 8.99 -6.90
C PRO A 42 18.26 7.79 -7.82
N THR A 43 18.74 8.04 -9.03
CA THR A 43 19.04 6.99 -10.01
C THR A 43 20.12 6.00 -9.55
N SER A 44 20.95 6.37 -8.57
CA SER A 44 22.02 5.54 -8.00
C SER A 44 21.54 4.37 -7.12
N VAL A 45 20.29 4.37 -6.63
CA VAL A 45 19.74 3.29 -5.79
C VAL A 45 19.02 2.19 -6.58
N ARG A 46 18.91 2.31 -7.91
CA ARG A 46 18.25 1.32 -8.77
C ARG A 46 19.15 0.09 -9.00
N LYS A 47 19.24 -0.76 -7.97
CA LYS A 47 20.05 -1.99 -7.98
C LYS A 47 19.28 -3.24 -8.44
N TRP A 48 17.95 -3.17 -8.45
CA TRP A 48 17.08 -4.32 -8.68
C TRP A 48 16.75 -4.48 -10.17
N SER A 49 16.82 -5.72 -10.66
CA SER A 49 16.48 -6.05 -12.05
C SER A 49 14.98 -5.79 -12.30
N PRO A 50 14.57 -5.42 -13.54
CA PRO A 50 13.17 -5.27 -13.88
C PRO A 50 12.34 -6.51 -13.55
N TRP A 51 12.91 -7.71 -13.75
CA TRP A 51 12.28 -8.98 -13.43
C TRP A 51 11.94 -9.12 -11.95
N THR A 52 12.86 -8.75 -11.06
CA THR A 52 12.61 -8.80 -9.62
C THR A 52 11.52 -7.83 -9.22
N VAL A 53 11.53 -6.61 -9.77
CA VAL A 53 10.48 -5.61 -9.52
C VAL A 53 9.11 -6.10 -9.99
N THR A 54 9.05 -6.72 -11.18
CA THR A 54 7.81 -7.29 -11.71
C THR A 54 7.29 -8.44 -10.83
N ASN A 55 8.14 -9.36 -10.40
CA ASN A 55 7.72 -10.46 -9.52
C ASN A 55 7.21 -9.96 -8.17
N THR A 56 7.87 -8.96 -7.58
CA THR A 56 7.37 -8.32 -6.36
C THR A 56 6.02 -7.66 -6.60
N ALA A 57 5.85 -6.92 -7.69
CA ALA A 57 4.58 -6.29 -8.04
C ALA A 57 3.45 -7.32 -8.24
N ILE A 58 3.71 -8.42 -8.96
CA ILE A 58 2.74 -9.50 -9.13
C ILE A 58 2.38 -10.12 -7.78
N SER A 59 3.38 -10.41 -6.93
CA SER A 59 3.13 -10.95 -5.60
C SER A 59 2.28 -10.03 -4.73
N THR A 60 2.43 -8.71 -4.86
CA THR A 60 1.62 -7.73 -4.10
C THR A 60 0.18 -7.64 -4.57
N VAL A 61 -0.20 -8.22 -5.71
CA VAL A 61 -1.59 -8.20 -6.22
C VAL A 61 -2.29 -9.54 -5.92
N SER A 62 -1.55 -10.59 -5.56
CA SER A 62 -2.08 -11.91 -5.21
C SER A 62 -2.66 -11.96 -3.80
N PHE A 63 -3.99 -11.79 -3.66
CA PHE A 63 -4.71 -11.86 -2.38
C PHE A 63 -5.87 -12.88 -2.43
N LEU A 64 -6.05 -13.68 -1.37
CA LEU A 64 -7.18 -14.62 -1.26
C LEU A 64 -8.53 -13.89 -1.31
N ALA A 65 -8.61 -12.70 -0.72
CA ALA A 65 -9.81 -11.88 -0.76
C ALA A 65 -10.23 -11.53 -2.20
N MET A 66 -9.27 -11.15 -3.05
CA MET A 66 -9.54 -10.81 -4.45
C MET A 66 -9.90 -12.04 -5.29
N GLU A 67 -9.27 -13.18 -5.02
CA GLU A 67 -9.62 -14.46 -5.65
C GLU A 67 -11.05 -14.88 -5.30
N ALA A 68 -11.45 -14.74 -4.03
CA ALA A 68 -12.81 -15.04 -3.59
C ALA A 68 -13.84 -14.15 -4.29
N ILE A 69 -13.58 -12.84 -4.40
CA ILE A 69 -14.46 -11.91 -5.15
C ILE A 69 -14.53 -12.32 -6.62
N GLY A 70 -13.40 -12.63 -7.25
CA GLY A 70 -13.35 -13.12 -8.62
C GLY A 70 -14.20 -14.38 -8.84
N ALA A 71 -14.06 -15.37 -7.94
CA ALA A 71 -14.86 -16.60 -7.97
C ALA A 71 -16.36 -16.33 -7.83
N THR A 72 -16.77 -15.40 -6.97
CA THR A 72 -18.19 -15.01 -6.84
C THR A 72 -18.72 -14.35 -8.11
N MET A 73 -17.89 -13.57 -8.81
CA MET A 73 -18.26 -12.95 -10.09
C MET A 73 -18.47 -14.00 -11.19
N LEU A 74 -17.60 -15.01 -11.25
CA LEU A 74 -17.76 -16.15 -12.17
C LEU A 74 -19.06 -16.92 -11.87
N TRP A 75 -19.38 -17.13 -10.60
CA TRP A 75 -20.59 -17.85 -10.17
C TRP A 75 -21.87 -17.10 -10.51
N GLN A 76 -21.93 -15.80 -10.23
CA GLN A 76 -23.16 -15.00 -10.40
C GLN A 76 -23.45 -14.62 -11.86
N TYR A 77 -22.41 -14.26 -12.62
CA TYR A 77 -22.59 -13.68 -13.97
C TYR A 77 -22.24 -14.66 -15.10
N GLY A 78 -21.73 -15.85 -14.76
CA GLY A 78 -21.30 -16.87 -15.68
C GLY A 78 -19.90 -16.63 -16.26
N PHE A 79 -19.23 -17.71 -16.63
CA PHE A 79 -17.82 -17.69 -17.07
C PHE A 79 -17.56 -16.76 -18.25
N SER A 80 -18.36 -16.86 -19.33
CA SER A 80 -18.10 -16.09 -20.55
C SER A 80 -18.19 -14.58 -20.32
N ASN A 81 -19.19 -14.11 -19.57
CA ASN A 81 -19.35 -12.70 -19.25
C ASN A 81 -18.25 -12.19 -18.32
N ALA A 82 -17.91 -12.98 -17.29
CA ALA A 82 -16.86 -12.63 -16.34
C ALA A 82 -15.49 -12.50 -17.02
N VAL A 83 -15.15 -13.39 -17.96
CA VAL A 83 -13.89 -13.33 -18.72
C VAL A 83 -13.82 -12.07 -19.60
N TRP A 84 -14.88 -11.76 -20.35
CA TRP A 84 -14.89 -10.54 -21.16
C TRP A 84 -14.82 -9.27 -20.31
N ALA A 85 -15.54 -9.23 -19.18
CA ALA A 85 -15.46 -8.12 -18.23
C ALA A 85 -14.04 -7.97 -17.67
N ALA A 86 -13.39 -9.06 -17.28
CA ALA A 86 -12.01 -9.05 -16.79
C ALA A 86 -11.03 -8.52 -17.83
N ILE A 87 -11.11 -8.98 -19.08
CA ILE A 87 -10.25 -8.50 -20.18
C ILE A 87 -10.43 -7.00 -20.40
N VAL A 88 -11.67 -6.51 -20.42
CA VAL A 88 -11.96 -5.08 -20.62
C VAL A 88 -11.38 -4.25 -19.48
N VAL A 89 -11.62 -4.64 -18.22
CA VAL A 89 -11.11 -3.92 -17.05
C VAL A 89 -9.59 -3.94 -17.00
N CYS A 90 -8.96 -5.10 -17.24
CA CYS A 90 -7.50 -5.21 -17.34
C CYS A 90 -6.93 -4.32 -18.43
N THR A 91 -7.58 -4.25 -19.60
CA THR A 91 -7.16 -3.37 -20.70
C THR A 91 -7.24 -1.91 -20.31
N ILE A 92 -8.33 -1.49 -19.65
CA ILE A 92 -8.49 -0.11 -19.16
C ILE A 92 -7.38 0.22 -18.15
N ILE A 93 -7.20 -0.62 -17.13
CA ILE A 93 -6.17 -0.41 -16.10
C ILE A 93 -4.78 -0.35 -16.73
N PHE A 94 -4.48 -1.24 -17.68
CA PHE A 94 -3.18 -1.26 -18.36
C PHE A 94 -2.96 0.03 -19.17
N LEU A 95 -3.94 0.45 -19.97
CA LEU A 95 -3.84 1.66 -20.79
C LEU A 95 -3.74 2.93 -19.94
N THR A 96 -4.41 2.99 -18.79
CA THR A 96 -4.30 4.14 -17.88
C THR A 96 -3.00 4.13 -17.09
N SER A 97 -2.53 2.96 -16.66
CA SER A 97 -1.34 2.83 -15.80
C SER A 97 -0.05 3.00 -16.59
N TRP A 98 -0.01 2.55 -17.85
CA TRP A 98 1.16 2.65 -18.71
C TRP A 98 1.77 4.07 -18.81
N PRO A 99 1.01 5.12 -19.18
CA PRO A 99 1.57 6.47 -19.25
C PRO A 99 1.99 6.99 -17.88
N ILE A 100 1.20 6.72 -16.84
CA ILE A 100 1.49 7.19 -15.46
C ILE A 100 2.80 6.59 -14.97
N SER A 101 2.96 5.28 -15.08
CA SER A 101 4.18 4.57 -14.66
C SER A 101 5.40 4.97 -15.49
N TYR A 102 5.25 5.22 -16.79
CA TYR A 102 6.34 5.68 -17.64
C TYR A 102 6.88 7.04 -17.20
N TYR A 103 6.00 8.01 -16.97
CA TYR A 103 6.42 9.35 -16.52
C TYR A 103 6.93 9.34 -15.08
N ALA A 104 6.30 8.58 -14.18
CA ALA A 104 6.77 8.41 -12.81
C ALA A 104 8.20 7.83 -12.78
N ALA A 105 8.49 6.82 -13.60
CA ALA A 105 9.82 6.22 -13.68
C ALA A 105 10.86 7.11 -14.37
N LYS A 106 10.46 7.92 -15.36
CA LYS A 106 11.37 8.84 -16.07
C LYS A 106 11.82 10.00 -15.18
N TYR A 107 10.89 10.55 -14.38
CA TYR A 107 11.15 11.68 -13.50
C TYR A 107 11.49 11.28 -12.07
N ASN A 108 11.48 9.98 -11.74
CA ASN A 108 11.74 9.42 -10.41
C ASN A 108 10.82 10.04 -9.33
N VAL A 109 9.53 10.08 -9.64
CA VAL A 109 8.49 10.75 -8.84
C VAL A 109 7.61 9.68 -8.17
N ASP A 110 7.40 9.81 -6.87
CA ASP A 110 6.47 8.98 -6.12
C ASP A 110 5.03 9.56 -6.13
N VAL A 111 4.04 8.76 -5.75
CA VAL A 111 2.61 9.14 -5.70
C VAL A 111 2.36 10.39 -4.85
N ASP A 112 3.10 10.54 -3.76
CA ASP A 112 3.01 11.72 -2.89
C ASP A 112 3.45 13.01 -3.61
N LEU A 113 4.51 12.92 -4.42
CA LEU A 113 5.00 14.02 -5.23
C LEU A 113 4.09 14.33 -6.42
N LEU A 114 3.47 13.30 -7.03
CA LEU A 114 2.46 13.50 -8.07
C LEU A 114 1.27 14.31 -7.54
N THR A 115 0.81 14.00 -6.33
CA THR A 115 -0.32 14.71 -5.70
C THR A 115 0.03 16.16 -5.36
N ARG A 116 1.28 16.41 -4.95
CA ARG A 116 1.80 17.77 -4.74
C ARG A 116 1.91 18.54 -6.06
N GLY A 117 2.46 17.91 -7.10
CA GLY A 117 2.60 18.48 -8.45
C GLY A 117 1.26 18.74 -9.15
N ALA A 118 0.21 18.01 -8.77
CA ALA A 118 -1.15 18.19 -9.26
C ALA A 118 -1.91 19.37 -8.61
N GLY A 119 -1.30 20.10 -7.67
CA GLY A 119 -1.87 21.31 -7.06
C GLY A 119 -2.54 21.12 -5.70
N PHE A 120 -2.56 19.91 -5.14
CA PHE A 120 -3.15 19.62 -3.83
C PHE A 120 -2.20 19.86 -2.64
N GLY A 121 -0.93 20.16 -2.90
CA GLY A 121 0.07 20.47 -1.87
C GLY A 121 0.33 19.33 -0.88
N TYR A 122 0.88 19.66 0.29
CA TYR A 122 1.26 18.68 1.31
C TYR A 122 0.04 17.98 1.94
N ILE A 123 -1.06 18.72 2.16
CA ILE A 123 -2.29 18.18 2.75
C ILE A 123 -2.90 17.10 1.84
N GLY A 124 -2.94 17.34 0.53
CA GLY A 124 -3.45 16.34 -0.43
C GLY A 124 -2.61 15.07 -0.48
N SER A 125 -1.28 15.22 -0.41
CA SER A 125 -0.36 14.06 -0.32
C SER A 125 -0.62 13.25 0.94
N THR A 126 -0.75 13.88 2.11
CA THR A 126 -1.08 13.16 3.37
C THR A 126 -2.43 12.46 3.33
N ILE A 127 -3.46 13.08 2.74
CA ILE A 127 -4.78 12.44 2.61
C ILE A 127 -4.70 11.24 1.67
N THR A 128 -4.00 11.39 0.54
CA THR A 128 -3.88 10.32 -0.46
C THR A 128 -3.10 9.13 0.10
N SER A 129 -2.00 9.37 0.81
CA SER A 129 -1.25 8.32 1.47
C SER A 129 -2.05 7.66 2.60
N LEU A 130 -2.86 8.41 3.36
CA LEU A 130 -3.77 7.85 4.36
C LEU A 130 -4.83 6.93 3.74
N ILE A 131 -5.39 7.30 2.58
CA ILE A 131 -6.34 6.45 1.84
C ILE A 131 -5.67 5.14 1.42
N TYR A 132 -4.45 5.20 0.86
CA TYR A 132 -3.67 4.02 0.47
C TYR A 132 -3.32 3.12 1.66
N ALA A 133 -2.90 3.72 2.78
CA ALA A 133 -2.59 2.99 4.00
C ALA A 133 -3.84 2.28 4.56
N SER A 134 -4.97 2.99 4.60
CA SER A 134 -6.25 2.43 5.06
C SER A 134 -6.70 1.25 4.18
N PHE A 135 -6.57 1.38 2.87
CA PHE A 135 -6.88 0.30 1.93
C PHE A 135 -6.03 -0.95 2.19
N THR A 136 -4.72 -0.76 2.43
CA THR A 136 -3.82 -1.86 2.80
C THR A 136 -4.28 -2.56 4.07
N PHE A 137 -4.66 -1.82 5.11
CA PHE A 137 -5.18 -2.41 6.35
C PHE A 137 -6.49 -3.17 6.15
N ILE A 138 -7.41 -2.65 5.34
CA ILE A 138 -8.67 -3.31 5.02
C ILE A 138 -8.41 -4.64 4.30
N LEU A 139 -7.53 -4.67 3.30
CA LEU A 139 -7.19 -5.90 2.59
C LEU A 139 -6.51 -6.92 3.51
N LEU A 140 -5.59 -6.48 4.37
CA LEU A 140 -4.95 -7.37 5.35
C LEU A 140 -5.97 -7.93 6.36
N ALA A 141 -6.97 -7.14 6.76
CA ALA A 141 -8.04 -7.60 7.64
C ALA A 141 -8.92 -8.67 6.97
N PHE A 142 -9.28 -8.49 5.69
CA PHE A 142 -10.01 -9.50 4.93
C PHE A 142 -9.18 -10.78 4.75
N GLU A 143 -7.90 -10.65 4.42
CA GLU A 143 -7.01 -11.79 4.28
C GLU A 143 -6.89 -12.56 5.60
N ALA A 144 -6.72 -11.86 6.72
CA ALA A 144 -6.68 -12.47 8.04
C ALA A 144 -8.01 -13.17 8.40
N ALA A 145 -9.15 -12.59 8.06
CA ALA A 145 -10.46 -13.20 8.29
C ALA A 145 -10.63 -14.49 7.47
N ILE A 146 -10.27 -14.48 6.19
CA ILE A 146 -10.34 -15.66 5.32
C ILE A 146 -9.35 -16.73 5.79
N MET A 147 -8.13 -16.35 6.15
CA MET A 147 -7.14 -17.28 6.71
C MET A 147 -7.61 -17.90 8.03
N ALA A 148 -8.25 -17.11 8.90
CA ALA A 148 -8.82 -17.63 10.15
C ALA A 148 -9.93 -18.65 9.87
N MET A 149 -10.83 -18.37 8.93
CA MET A 149 -11.87 -19.32 8.50
C MET A 149 -11.26 -20.59 7.90
N ALA A 150 -10.22 -20.45 7.07
CA ALA A 150 -9.51 -21.59 6.46
C ALA A 150 -8.84 -22.46 7.52
N LEU A 151 -8.21 -21.85 8.53
CA LEU A 151 -7.60 -22.56 9.67
C LEU A 151 -8.66 -23.25 10.52
N GLU A 152 -9.78 -22.61 10.83
CA GLU A 152 -10.89 -23.25 11.56
C GLU A 152 -11.37 -24.50 10.83
N LEU A 153 -11.57 -24.41 9.52
CA LEU A 153 -12.00 -25.55 8.70
C LEU A 153 -10.93 -26.65 8.67
N ALA A 154 -9.66 -26.29 8.54
CA ALA A 154 -8.53 -27.22 8.52
C ALA A 154 -8.38 -27.97 9.85
N PHE A 155 -8.46 -27.27 10.98
CA PHE A 155 -8.39 -27.89 12.31
C PHE A 155 -9.64 -28.71 12.62
N ARG A 156 -10.84 -28.29 12.17
CA ARG A 156 -12.07 -29.09 12.30
C ARG A 156 -12.01 -30.42 11.53
N HIS A 157 -11.26 -30.48 10.44
CA HIS A 157 -11.02 -31.71 9.67
C HIS A 157 -9.78 -32.52 10.10
N SER A 158 -8.92 -31.96 10.97
CA SER A 158 -7.80 -32.72 11.51
C SER A 158 -8.35 -33.87 12.37
N ALA A 159 -8.01 -35.11 12.01
CA ALA A 159 -8.44 -36.33 12.69
C ALA A 159 -8.18 -36.29 14.21
N SER A 160 -7.23 -35.48 14.68
CA SER A 160 -6.97 -35.23 16.10
C SER A 160 -8.14 -34.54 16.83
N TYR A 161 -8.84 -33.59 16.22
CA TYR A 161 -10.00 -32.93 16.82
C TYR A 161 -11.20 -33.87 16.91
N TRP A 162 -11.43 -34.70 15.88
CA TRP A 162 -12.44 -35.76 15.93
C TRP A 162 -12.08 -36.84 16.95
N LEU A 163 -10.83 -37.29 17.02
CA LEU A 163 -10.39 -38.29 18.00
C LEU A 163 -10.48 -37.77 19.44
N LEU A 164 -10.16 -36.50 19.70
CA LEU A 164 -10.33 -35.91 21.03
C LEU A 164 -11.80 -35.75 21.41
N ASN A 165 -12.66 -35.28 20.50
CA ASN A 165 -14.10 -35.15 20.78
C ASN A 165 -14.77 -36.52 20.93
N PHE A 166 -14.40 -37.50 20.10
CA PHE A 166 -14.84 -38.89 20.21
C PHE A 166 -14.39 -39.52 21.52
N CYS A 167 -13.11 -39.42 21.87
CA CYS A 167 -12.56 -39.95 23.13
C CYS A 167 -13.17 -39.29 24.37
N LEU A 168 -13.42 -37.98 24.33
CA LEU A 168 -14.13 -37.27 25.40
C LEU A 168 -15.61 -37.68 25.49
N SER A 169 -16.29 -37.91 24.36
CA SER A 169 -17.67 -38.38 24.34
C SER A 169 -17.81 -39.83 24.84
N ASP A 170 -16.86 -40.71 24.50
CA ASP A 170 -16.80 -42.09 25.03
C ASP A 170 -16.43 -42.12 26.52
N PHE A 171 -15.55 -41.22 26.98
CA PHE A 171 -15.25 -41.08 28.42
C PHE A 171 -16.48 -40.57 29.20
N ALA A 172 -17.23 -39.60 28.65
CA ALA A 172 -18.48 -39.14 29.24
C ALA A 172 -19.56 -40.23 29.28
N PHE A 173 -19.62 -41.10 28.25
CA PHE A 173 -20.61 -42.19 28.17
C PHE A 173 -20.21 -43.46 28.94
N SER A 174 -18.92 -43.71 29.14
CA SER A 174 -18.40 -44.80 29.99
C SER A 174 -18.37 -44.44 31.47
N GLY A 175 -18.13 -43.18 31.82
CA GLY A 175 -18.20 -42.68 33.20
C GLY A 175 -19.60 -42.73 33.81
N GLN A 176 -20.66 -42.68 32.99
CA GLN A 176 -22.07 -42.83 33.42
C GLN A 176 -22.47 -44.29 33.70
N ARG A 177 -21.76 -45.27 33.14
CA ARG A 177 -22.10 -46.70 33.30
C ARG A 177 -21.64 -47.32 34.62
N HIS A 178 -20.71 -46.68 35.34
CA HIS A 178 -20.20 -47.14 36.64
C HIS A 178 -21.04 -46.70 37.85
N TRP A 179 -22.09 -45.89 37.67
CA TRP A 179 -22.98 -45.42 38.73
C TRP A 179 -24.34 -46.15 38.78
N PHE A 180 -24.56 -47.12 37.88
CA PHE A 180 -25.83 -47.85 37.75
C PHE A 180 -25.75 -49.35 38.09
N TYR A 181 -24.70 -49.77 38.82
CA TYR A 181 -24.66 -51.07 39.50
C TYR A 181 -24.14 -50.90 40.93
#